data_AF-F2JRI0-F1
#
_entry.id   AF-F2JRI0-F1
#
_cell.length_a   1.000
_cell.length_b   1.000
_cell.length_c   1.000
_cell.angle_alpha   90.00
_cell.angle_beta   90.00
_cell.angle_gamma   90.00
#
_symmetry.space_group_name_H-M   'P 1'
#
loop_
_entity.id
_entity.type
_entity.pdbx_description
1 polymer ?
#
loop_
_entity_poly.entity_id
_entity_poly.type
_entity_poly.pdbx_seq_one_letter_code
_entity_poly.pdbx_strand_id
1 'polypeptide(L)'
;MDLSWLPSFACFVMGIFILGLTFKQRVEKTNKQKKGDWREALEKEHTMQFVRAKTIPENLFLSVDFEKYPVVNNSSCQEIYLKLLNCAKTPMVNLKQMSNLEIKQQFGPSGLDMLTSYERNYFNFMDISYEYGSILYDNGFVKEARKVLEMSILYGCDASKCYLLLIQIYKLMNDSEALNQIKETAMKNMKNSPLLEKVLSQLS
;
A
#
# COMPACT_ATOMS: atom_id res chain seq x y z
N MET A 1 -12.77 62.97 44.00
CA MET A 1 -12.59 61.61 43.47
C MET A 1 -13.46 61.53 42.25
N ASP A 2 -12.84 61.62 41.07
CA ASP A 2 -13.58 61.83 39.83
C ASP A 2 -14.14 60.52 39.30
N LEU A 3 -15.46 60.47 39.21
CA LEU A 3 -16.26 59.30 38.88
C LEU A 3 -16.44 59.13 37.36
N SER A 4 -15.50 59.63 36.56
CA SER A 4 -15.54 59.62 35.09
C SER A 4 -15.18 58.27 34.46
N TRP A 5 -14.66 57.33 35.25
CA TRP A 5 -14.24 55.99 34.80
C TRP A 5 -15.36 54.92 34.83
N LEU A 6 -16.46 55.17 35.54
CA LEU A 6 -17.59 54.24 35.66
C LEU A 6 -18.26 53.91 34.30
N PRO A 7 -18.50 54.86 33.38
CA PRO A 7 -19.08 54.55 32.08
C PRO A 7 -18.16 53.69 31.22
N SER A 8 -16.85 53.96 31.23
CA SER A 8 -15.85 53.19 30.48
C SER A 8 -15.69 51.77 31.03
N PHE A 9 -15.75 51.61 32.35
CA PHE A 9 -15.70 50.30 33.00
C PHE A 9 -16.96 49.47 32.71
N ALA A 10 -18.15 50.08 32.74
CA ALA A 10 -19.40 49.40 32.40
C ALA A 10 -19.41 48.91 30.93
N CYS A 11 -18.89 49.70 29.99
CA CYS A 11 -18.73 49.30 28.60
C CYS A 11 -17.75 48.12 28.44
N PHE A 12 -16.68 48.09 29.22
CA PHE A 12 -15.71 46.99 29.19
C PHE A 12 -16.32 45.67 29.71
N VAL A 13 -17.09 45.72 30.79
CA VAL A 13 -17.77 44.54 31.35
C VAL A 13 -18.88 44.03 30.41
N MET A 14 -19.65 44.93 29.80
CA MET A 14 -20.66 44.58 28.78
C MET A 14 -20.00 43.95 27.53
N GLY A 15 -18.86 44.46 27.08
CA GLY A 15 -18.10 43.90 25.97
C GLY A 15 -17.63 42.46 26.22
N ILE A 16 -17.10 42.18 27.42
CA ILE A 16 -16.69 40.82 27.83
C ILE A 16 -17.89 39.87 27.85
N PHE A 17 -19.05 40.33 28.32
CA PHE A 17 -20.27 39.51 28.38
C PHE A 17 -20.78 39.13 26.98
N ILE A 18 -20.76 40.06 26.03
CA ILE A 18 -21.16 39.81 24.63
C ILE A 18 -20.18 38.85 23.93
N LEU A 19 -18.87 38.98 24.19
CA LEU A 19 -17.85 38.05 23.70
C LEU A 19 -18.04 36.63 24.28
N GLY A 20 -18.39 36.50 25.56
CA GLY A 20 -18.68 35.19 26.18
C GLY A 20 -19.91 34.49 25.58
N LEU A 21 -20.98 35.24 25.31
CA LEU A 21 -22.22 34.71 24.71
C LEU A 21 -21.99 34.23 23.26
N THR A 22 -21.22 34.97 22.46
CA THR A 22 -20.91 34.58 21.07
C THR A 22 -19.97 33.37 21.00
N PHE A 23 -19.05 33.24 21.96
CA PHE A 23 -18.15 32.07 22.05
C PHE A 23 -18.91 30.79 22.40
N LYS A 24 -19.83 30.84 23.37
CA LYS A 24 -20.67 29.69 23.77
C LYS A 24 -21.55 29.19 22.63
N GLN A 25 -22.16 30.10 21.86
CA GLN A 25 -22.97 29.74 20.70
C GLN A 25 -22.16 29.11 19.56
N ARG A 26 -20.92 29.59 19.31
CA ARG A 26 -20.01 28.96 18.32
C ARG A 26 -19.56 27.58 18.74
N VAL A 27 -19.26 27.38 20.03
CA VAL A 27 -18.90 26.07 20.58
C VAL A 27 -20.08 25.10 20.53
N GLU A 28 -21.29 25.52 20.88
CA GLU A 28 -22.48 24.65 20.77
C GLU A 28 -22.82 24.30 19.32
N LYS A 29 -22.67 25.23 18.37
CA LYS A 29 -22.87 24.93 16.94
C LYS A 29 -21.82 23.95 16.41
N THR A 30 -20.54 24.13 16.73
CA THR A 30 -19.49 23.17 16.34
C THR A 30 -19.64 21.82 17.05
N ASN A 31 -20.09 21.78 18.30
CA ASN A 31 -20.34 20.51 19.00
C ASN A 31 -21.58 19.78 18.46
N LYS A 32 -22.65 20.51 18.09
CA LYS A 32 -23.84 19.93 17.44
C LYS A 32 -23.53 19.45 16.02
N GLN A 33 -22.72 20.21 15.27
CA GLN A 33 -22.28 19.83 13.93
C GLN A 33 -21.33 18.62 13.97
N LYS A 34 -20.36 18.58 14.89
CA LYS A 34 -19.53 17.39 15.15
C LYS A 34 -20.36 16.19 15.60
N LYS A 35 -21.35 16.36 16.49
CA LYS A 35 -22.26 15.27 16.89
C LYS A 35 -23.15 14.76 15.75
N GLY A 36 -23.56 15.65 14.83
CA GLY A 36 -24.28 15.27 13.61
C GLY A 36 -23.40 14.48 12.66
N ASP A 37 -22.18 14.96 12.40
CA ASP A 37 -21.19 14.36 11.51
C ASP A 37 -20.72 12.99 12.03
N TRP A 38 -20.47 12.84 13.34
CA TRP A 38 -20.16 11.55 13.94
C TRP A 38 -21.35 10.58 13.92
N ARG A 39 -22.58 11.06 14.07
CA ARG A 39 -23.78 10.19 14.01
C ARG A 39 -24.07 9.74 12.59
N GLU A 40 -23.90 10.62 11.61
CA GLU A 40 -24.03 10.29 10.19
C GLU A 40 -22.91 9.34 9.74
N ALA A 41 -21.67 9.54 10.21
CA ALA A 41 -20.56 8.61 10.01
C ALA A 41 -20.80 7.25 10.67
N LEU A 42 -21.33 7.22 11.91
CA LEU A 42 -21.64 6.01 12.65
C LEU A 42 -22.84 5.26 12.04
N GLU A 43 -23.89 5.96 11.59
CA GLU A 43 -25.01 5.36 10.86
C GLU A 43 -24.58 4.83 9.49
N LYS A 44 -23.64 5.52 8.81
CA LYS A 44 -22.98 5.04 7.60
C LYS A 44 -22.10 3.82 7.87
N GLU A 45 -21.42 3.75 9.01
CA GLU A 45 -20.68 2.55 9.45
C GLU A 45 -21.63 1.37 9.77
N HIS A 46 -22.73 1.63 10.47
CA HIS A 46 -23.73 0.62 10.82
C HIS A 46 -24.45 0.09 9.57
N THR A 47 -24.83 0.94 8.62
CA THR A 47 -25.46 0.51 7.37
C THR A 47 -24.53 -0.30 6.46
N MET A 48 -23.21 -0.06 6.52
CA MET A 48 -22.21 -0.83 5.79
C MET A 48 -21.90 -2.21 6.40
N GLN A 49 -22.18 -2.43 7.70
CA GLN A 49 -22.05 -3.75 8.33
C GLN A 49 -23.09 -4.77 7.82
N PHE A 50 -24.24 -4.32 7.31
CA PHE A 50 -25.36 -5.20 6.92
C PHE A 50 -25.42 -5.54 5.42
N VAL A 51 -24.51 -5.01 4.60
CA VAL A 51 -24.40 -5.42 3.19
C VAL A 51 -23.71 -6.79 3.16
N ARG A 52 -24.48 -7.85 2.91
CA ARG A 52 -23.97 -9.20 2.60
C ARG A 52 -22.74 -9.09 1.71
N ALA A 53 -21.60 -9.67 2.13
CA ALA A 53 -20.36 -9.65 1.37
C ALA A 53 -20.64 -10.06 -0.09
N LYS A 54 -20.50 -9.12 -1.02
CA LYS A 54 -20.48 -9.45 -2.45
C LYS A 54 -19.29 -10.38 -2.67
N THR A 55 -19.48 -11.42 -3.47
CA THR A 55 -18.42 -12.33 -3.88
C THR A 55 -17.27 -11.54 -4.51
N ILE A 56 -16.05 -11.70 -3.96
CA ILE A 56 -14.85 -11.04 -4.47
C ILE A 56 -14.60 -11.56 -5.89
N PRO A 57 -14.42 -10.68 -6.89
CA PRO A 57 -14.26 -11.11 -8.26
C PRO A 57 -12.91 -11.82 -8.45
N GLU A 58 -12.88 -12.87 -9.27
CA GLU A 58 -11.70 -13.72 -9.46
C GLU A 58 -10.49 -12.95 -10.02
N ASN A 59 -10.72 -11.90 -10.79
CA ASN A 59 -9.67 -11.06 -11.38
C ASN A 59 -8.84 -10.26 -10.35
N LEU A 60 -9.32 -10.15 -9.11
CA LEU A 60 -8.57 -9.50 -8.03
C LEU A 60 -7.45 -10.38 -7.49
N PHE A 61 -7.58 -11.71 -7.67
CA PHE A 61 -6.62 -12.67 -7.18
C PHE A 61 -5.43 -12.81 -8.14
N LEU A 62 -4.24 -12.87 -7.55
CA LEU A 62 -3.02 -13.15 -8.28
C LEU A 62 -2.94 -14.66 -8.57
N SER A 63 -2.95 -15.03 -9.85
CA SER A 63 -2.67 -16.38 -10.30
C SER A 63 -1.19 -16.53 -10.66
N VAL A 64 -0.47 -17.32 -9.86
CA VAL A 64 0.97 -17.58 -10.06
C VAL A 64 1.15 -18.91 -10.78
N ASP A 65 1.97 -18.91 -11.83
CA ASP A 65 2.29 -20.09 -12.63
C ASP A 65 3.62 -20.70 -12.15
N PHE A 66 3.53 -21.67 -11.24
CA PHE A 66 4.72 -22.32 -10.66
C PHE A 66 5.43 -23.29 -11.60
N GLU A 67 4.81 -23.70 -12.70
CA GLU A 67 5.48 -24.57 -13.70
C GLU A 67 6.65 -23.85 -14.37
N LYS A 68 6.58 -22.51 -14.43
CA LYS A 68 7.62 -21.66 -15.00
C LYS A 68 8.69 -21.21 -14.01
N TYR A 69 8.55 -21.52 -12.72
CA TYR A 69 9.55 -21.17 -11.73
C TYR A 69 10.76 -22.11 -11.81
N PRO A 70 11.98 -21.57 -11.82
CA PRO A 70 13.17 -22.41 -11.82
C PRO A 70 13.31 -23.13 -10.47
N VAL A 71 13.68 -24.40 -10.53
CA VAL A 71 14.04 -25.23 -9.37
C VAL A 71 15.47 -25.71 -9.57
N VAL A 72 16.33 -25.46 -8.58
CA VAL A 72 17.74 -25.84 -8.63
C VAL A 72 18.07 -26.89 -7.56
N ASN A 73 19.08 -27.71 -7.84
CA ASN A 73 19.54 -28.72 -6.89
C ASN A 73 20.56 -28.11 -5.89
N ASN A 74 20.07 -27.21 -5.03
CA ASN A 74 20.84 -26.56 -3.97
C ASN A 74 19.95 -26.44 -2.72
N SER A 75 20.44 -26.92 -1.58
CA SER A 75 19.65 -27.01 -0.34
C SER A 75 19.08 -25.66 0.13
N SER A 76 19.89 -24.60 0.14
CA SER A 76 19.47 -23.27 0.56
C SER A 76 18.42 -22.67 -0.39
N CYS A 77 18.60 -22.86 -1.70
CA CYS A 77 17.63 -22.43 -2.70
C CYS A 77 16.30 -23.19 -2.57
N GLN A 78 16.34 -24.49 -2.32
CA GLN A 78 15.14 -25.33 -2.14
C GLN A 78 14.32 -24.92 -0.91
N GLU A 79 14.97 -24.56 0.19
CA GLU A 79 14.27 -24.10 1.40
C GLU A 79 13.42 -22.85 1.11
N ILE A 80 14.00 -21.85 0.43
CA ILE A 80 13.30 -20.62 0.09
C ILE A 80 12.20 -20.88 -0.96
N TYR A 81 12.47 -21.74 -1.94
CA TYR A 81 11.45 -22.16 -2.91
C TYR A 81 10.22 -22.80 -2.24
N LEU A 82 10.42 -23.63 -1.21
CA LEU A 82 9.31 -24.22 -0.45
C LEU A 82 8.53 -23.16 0.34
N LYS A 83 9.20 -22.15 0.92
CA LYS A 83 8.53 -21.01 1.56
C LYS A 83 7.67 -20.23 0.55
N LEU A 84 8.19 -20.03 -0.66
CA LEU A 84 7.48 -19.37 -1.75
C LEU A 84 6.22 -20.13 -2.17
N LEU A 85 6.33 -21.45 -2.37
CA LEU A 85 5.20 -22.33 -2.66
C LEU A 85 4.13 -22.29 -1.57
N ASN A 86 4.55 -22.24 -0.30
CA ASN A 86 3.62 -22.19 0.81
C ASN A 86 2.79 -20.90 0.84
N CYS A 87 3.40 -19.76 0.48
CA CYS A 87 2.67 -18.49 0.39
C CYS A 87 1.59 -18.53 -0.68
N ALA A 88 1.85 -19.17 -1.81
CA ALA A 88 0.89 -19.26 -2.90
C ALA A 88 -0.27 -20.23 -2.68
N LYS A 89 -0.21 -21.08 -1.66
CA LYS A 89 -1.38 -21.89 -1.24
C LYS A 89 -2.49 -21.03 -0.64
N THR A 90 -2.15 -19.85 -0.16
CA THR A 90 -3.11 -18.88 0.38
C THR A 90 -3.38 -17.81 -0.68
N PRO A 91 -4.63 -17.33 -0.83
CA PRO A 91 -4.94 -16.30 -1.81
C PRO A 91 -4.09 -15.04 -1.62
N MET A 92 -3.79 -14.39 -2.74
CA MET A 92 -3.00 -13.17 -2.81
C MET A 92 -3.73 -12.16 -3.68
N VAL A 93 -3.73 -10.90 -3.25
CA VAL A 93 -4.35 -9.79 -3.97
C VAL A 93 -3.43 -8.58 -3.88
N ASN A 94 -3.35 -7.78 -4.93
CA ASN A 94 -2.65 -6.50 -4.90
C ASN A 94 -3.69 -5.38 -4.92
N LEU A 95 -3.87 -4.69 -3.79
CA LEU A 95 -4.91 -3.67 -3.63
C LEU A 95 -4.35 -2.26 -3.87
N LYS A 96 -3.12 -2.10 -4.38
CA LYS A 96 -2.48 -0.79 -4.59
C LYS A 96 -3.32 0.20 -5.42
N GLN A 97 -4.22 -0.30 -6.27
CA GLN A 97 -5.11 0.51 -7.10
C GLN A 97 -6.48 0.81 -6.46
N MET A 98 -6.74 0.29 -5.26
CA MET A 98 -8.01 0.46 -4.55
C MET A 98 -7.79 1.16 -3.21
N SER A 99 -8.61 2.14 -2.90
CA SER A 99 -8.64 2.77 -1.59
C SER A 99 -9.40 1.92 -0.57
N ASN A 100 -9.03 2.01 0.71
CA ASN A 100 -9.76 1.35 1.79
C ASN A 100 -11.25 1.73 1.81
N LEU A 101 -11.60 2.95 1.38
CA LEU A 101 -12.98 3.38 1.27
C LEU A 101 -13.72 2.61 0.17
N GLU A 102 -13.13 2.45 -1.01
CA GLU A 102 -13.70 1.67 -2.13
C GLU A 102 -13.85 0.19 -1.75
N ILE A 103 -12.85 -0.39 -1.08
CA ILE A 103 -12.90 -1.78 -0.61
C ILE A 103 -14.04 -1.96 0.40
N LYS A 104 -14.18 -1.07 1.40
CA LYS A 104 -15.29 -1.12 2.37
C LYS A 104 -16.64 -0.95 1.71
N GLN A 105 -16.76 -0.07 0.73
CA GLN A 105 -18.01 0.13 -0.02
C GLN A 105 -18.39 -1.09 -0.85
N GLN A 106 -17.42 -1.79 -1.44
CA GLN A 106 -17.67 -2.93 -2.32
C GLN A 106 -17.86 -4.25 -1.57
N PHE A 107 -17.08 -4.49 -0.50
CA PHE A 107 -16.98 -5.79 0.17
C PHE A 107 -17.35 -5.77 1.66
N GLY A 108 -17.68 -4.59 2.21
CA GLY A 108 -18.01 -4.41 3.62
C GLY A 108 -16.79 -4.54 4.55
N PRO A 109 -16.99 -4.36 5.88
CA PRO A 109 -15.91 -4.44 6.87
C PRO A 109 -15.22 -5.81 6.92
N SER A 110 -16.00 -6.91 6.86
CA SER A 110 -15.44 -8.27 6.88
C SER A 110 -14.64 -8.61 5.61
N GLY A 111 -15.03 -8.05 4.46
CA GLY A 111 -14.28 -8.23 3.21
C GLY A 111 -12.94 -7.49 3.24
N LEU A 112 -12.89 -6.32 3.88
CA LEU A 112 -11.64 -5.57 4.07
C LEU A 112 -10.61 -6.38 4.87
N ASP A 113 -10.97 -6.92 6.03
CA ASP A 113 -10.03 -7.66 6.89
C ASP A 113 -9.43 -8.89 6.18
N MET A 114 -10.26 -9.59 5.39
CA MET A 114 -9.83 -10.72 4.56
C MET A 114 -8.88 -10.25 3.44
N LEU A 115 -9.26 -9.23 2.67
CA LEU A 115 -8.45 -8.72 1.56
C LEU A 115 -7.13 -8.13 2.03
N THR A 116 -7.10 -7.44 3.18
CA THR A 116 -5.87 -6.96 3.82
C THR A 116 -4.95 -8.13 4.21
N SER A 117 -5.52 -9.25 4.68
CA SER A 117 -4.74 -10.45 4.98
C SER A 117 -4.12 -11.08 3.72
N TYR A 118 -4.87 -11.10 2.61
CA TYR A 118 -4.38 -11.58 1.32
C TYR A 118 -3.36 -10.63 0.69
N GLU A 119 -3.49 -9.31 0.90
CA GLU A 119 -2.50 -8.33 0.46
C GLU A 119 -1.20 -8.43 1.26
N ARG A 120 -1.28 -8.67 2.56
CA ARG A 120 -0.10 -8.98 3.35
C ARG A 120 0.62 -10.23 2.85
N ASN A 121 -0.13 -11.27 2.47
CA ASN A 121 0.44 -12.46 1.86
C ASN A 121 1.10 -12.17 0.50
N TYR A 122 0.50 -11.30 -0.32
CA TYR A 122 1.09 -10.80 -1.56
C TYR A 122 2.45 -10.12 -1.32
N PHE A 123 2.55 -9.19 -0.36
CA PHE A 123 3.83 -8.55 -0.06
C PHE A 123 4.87 -9.54 0.47
N ASN A 124 4.47 -10.47 1.33
CA ASN A 124 5.34 -11.54 1.81
C ASN A 124 5.85 -12.42 0.66
N PHE A 125 4.98 -12.76 -0.30
CA PHE A 125 5.36 -13.48 -1.51
C PHE A 125 6.37 -12.71 -2.36
N MET A 126 6.22 -11.39 -2.50
CA MET A 126 7.20 -10.56 -3.23
C MET A 126 8.55 -10.51 -2.52
N ASP A 127 8.55 -10.41 -1.19
CA ASP A 127 9.78 -10.43 -0.40
C ASP A 127 10.53 -11.76 -0.51
N ILE A 128 9.81 -12.89 -0.40
CA ILE A 128 10.39 -14.23 -0.56
C ILE A 128 10.84 -14.46 -2.00
N SER A 129 10.11 -13.95 -3.00
CA SER A 129 10.52 -14.04 -4.40
C SER A 129 11.83 -13.31 -4.66
N TYR A 130 12.00 -12.13 -4.06
CA TYR A 130 13.28 -11.41 -4.08
C TYR A 130 14.39 -12.21 -3.39
N GLU A 131 14.12 -12.74 -2.19
CA GLU A 131 15.08 -13.55 -1.45
C GLU A 131 15.53 -14.78 -2.26
N TYR A 132 14.58 -15.42 -2.96
CA TYR A 132 14.86 -16.54 -3.84
C TYR A 132 15.73 -16.13 -5.03
N GLY A 133 15.41 -15.01 -5.68
CA GLY A 133 16.24 -14.46 -6.75
C GLY A 133 17.66 -14.10 -6.28
N SER A 134 17.78 -13.51 -5.09
CA SER A 134 19.08 -13.15 -4.49
C SER A 134 19.92 -14.39 -4.20
N ILE A 135 19.36 -15.40 -3.53
CA ILE A 135 20.13 -16.60 -3.21
C ILE A 135 20.55 -17.39 -4.45
N LEU A 136 19.68 -17.43 -5.48
CA LEU A 136 20.03 -18.03 -6.76
C LEU A 136 21.23 -17.32 -7.39
N TYR A 137 21.19 -15.98 -7.38
CA TYR A 137 22.26 -15.15 -7.92
C TYR A 137 23.58 -15.37 -7.16
N ASP A 138 23.53 -15.36 -5.82
CA ASP A 138 24.69 -15.56 -4.95
C ASP A 138 25.33 -16.96 -5.12
N ASN A 139 24.53 -17.96 -5.47
CA ASN A 139 25.00 -19.32 -5.77
C ASN A 139 25.40 -19.52 -7.26
N GLY A 140 25.40 -18.46 -8.07
CA GLY A 140 25.82 -18.50 -9.47
C GLY A 140 24.74 -18.98 -10.46
N PHE A 141 23.51 -19.22 -10.01
CA PHE A 141 22.35 -19.56 -10.85
C PHE A 141 21.74 -18.29 -11.46
N VAL A 142 22.54 -17.57 -12.25
CA VAL A 142 22.21 -16.22 -12.75
C VAL A 142 20.97 -16.22 -13.67
N LYS A 143 20.81 -17.25 -14.50
CA LYS A 143 19.67 -17.34 -15.44
C LYS A 143 18.35 -17.58 -14.70
N GLU A 144 18.40 -18.38 -13.66
CA GLU A 144 17.29 -18.72 -12.78
C GLU A 144 16.91 -17.52 -11.91
N ALA A 145 17.91 -16.84 -11.33
CA ALA A 145 17.71 -15.60 -10.58
C ALA A 145 16.99 -14.53 -11.42
N ARG A 146 17.47 -14.32 -12.65
CA ARG A 146 16.82 -13.43 -13.63
C ARG A 146 15.35 -13.78 -13.80
N LYS A 147 15.05 -15.07 -14.04
CA LYS A 147 13.69 -15.53 -14.31
C LYS A 147 12.74 -15.27 -13.15
N VAL A 148 13.18 -15.53 -11.90
CA VAL A 148 12.39 -15.29 -10.70
C VAL A 148 12.08 -13.80 -10.52
N LEU A 149 13.08 -12.94 -10.73
CA LEU A 149 12.92 -11.49 -10.59
C LEU A 149 12.01 -10.91 -11.68
N GLU A 150 12.15 -11.36 -12.93
CA GLU A 150 11.25 -11.00 -14.03
C GLU A 150 9.79 -11.37 -13.72
N MET A 151 9.55 -12.58 -13.21
CA MET A 151 8.23 -13.02 -12.80
C MET A 151 7.66 -12.17 -11.66
N SER A 152 8.49 -11.81 -10.68
CA SER A 152 8.06 -10.94 -9.58
C SER A 152 7.57 -9.59 -10.08
N ILE A 153 8.28 -8.99 -11.05
CA ILE A 153 7.91 -7.71 -11.67
C ILE A 153 6.66 -7.86 -12.53
N LEU A 154 6.52 -8.97 -13.27
CA LEU A 154 5.30 -9.29 -14.02
C LEU A 154 4.07 -9.36 -13.11
N TYR A 155 4.22 -9.89 -11.90
CA TYR A 155 3.17 -9.94 -10.88
C TYR A 155 3.01 -8.64 -10.07
N GLY A 156 3.62 -7.55 -10.52
CA GLY A 156 3.39 -6.21 -10.01
C GLY A 156 4.31 -5.78 -8.86
N CYS A 157 5.41 -6.51 -8.62
CA CYS A 157 6.43 -6.08 -7.65
C CYS A 157 6.95 -4.67 -7.99
N ASP A 158 6.93 -3.78 -7.00
CA ASP A 158 7.43 -2.41 -7.08
C ASP A 158 8.59 -2.14 -6.10
N ALA A 159 9.10 -3.19 -5.45
CA ALA A 159 10.23 -3.09 -4.55
C ALA A 159 11.52 -2.79 -5.33
N SER A 160 12.18 -1.68 -5.00
CA SER A 160 13.40 -1.21 -5.68
C SER A 160 14.52 -2.26 -5.70
N LYS A 161 14.65 -3.06 -4.64
CA LYS A 161 15.64 -4.15 -4.53
C LYS A 161 15.54 -5.17 -5.67
N CYS A 162 14.33 -5.49 -6.15
CA CYS A 162 14.11 -6.40 -7.26
C CYS A 162 14.64 -5.81 -8.57
N TYR A 163 14.33 -4.54 -8.83
CA TYR A 163 14.81 -3.83 -10.01
C TYR A 163 16.33 -3.70 -10.00
N LEU A 164 16.93 -3.31 -8.88
CA LEU A 164 18.37 -3.12 -8.76
C LEU A 164 19.14 -4.41 -9.05
N LEU A 165 18.72 -5.53 -8.46
CA LEU A 165 19.35 -6.83 -8.71
C LEU A 165 19.15 -7.29 -10.16
N LEU A 166 17.96 -7.09 -10.72
CA LEU A 166 17.69 -7.46 -12.10
C LEU A 166 18.50 -6.62 -13.11
N ILE A 167 18.67 -5.32 -12.85
CA ILE A 167 19.56 -4.44 -13.63
C ILE A 167 21.01 -4.93 -13.58
N GLN A 168 21.49 -5.31 -12.39
CA GLN A 168 22.82 -5.88 -12.23
C GLN A 168 22.99 -7.15 -13.08
N ILE A 169 21.99 -8.04 -13.07
CA ILE A 169 22.01 -9.25 -13.90
C ILE A 169 22.01 -8.91 -15.40
N TYR A 170 21.15 -8.00 -15.86
CA TYR A 170 21.13 -7.60 -17.28
C TYR A 170 22.45 -6.97 -17.73
N LYS A 171 23.08 -6.15 -16.88
CA LYS A 171 24.41 -5.59 -17.14
C LYS A 171 25.47 -6.68 -17.29
N LEU A 172 25.48 -7.69 -16.41
CA LEU A 172 26.39 -8.82 -16.51
C LEU A 172 26.21 -9.63 -17.81
N MET A 173 24.98 -9.66 -18.33
CA MET A 173 24.66 -10.35 -19.57
C MET A 173 24.85 -9.50 -20.83
N ASN A 174 25.24 -8.22 -20.72
CA ASN A 174 25.28 -7.24 -21.80
C ASN A 174 23.95 -7.14 -22.59
N ASP A 175 22.82 -7.24 -21.88
CA ASP A 175 21.47 -7.23 -22.48
C ASP A 175 20.88 -5.81 -22.49
N SER A 176 21.26 -5.02 -23.49
CA SER A 176 20.82 -3.63 -23.64
C SER A 176 19.32 -3.49 -23.89
N GLU A 177 18.68 -4.48 -24.52
CA GLU A 177 17.25 -4.46 -24.78
C GLU A 177 16.48 -4.64 -23.46
N ALA A 178 16.86 -5.62 -22.65
CA ALA A 178 16.25 -5.83 -21.34
C ALA A 178 16.45 -4.62 -20.40
N LEU A 179 17.59 -3.94 -20.47
CA LEU A 179 17.86 -2.70 -19.73
C LEU A 179 16.91 -1.55 -20.12
N ASN A 180 16.52 -1.45 -21.39
CA ASN A 180 15.54 -0.46 -21.83
C ASN A 180 14.12 -0.84 -21.38
N GLN A 181 13.74 -2.12 -21.51
CA GLN A 181 12.42 -2.60 -21.09
C GLN A 181 12.20 -2.44 -19.58
N ILE A 182 13.23 -2.73 -18.76
CA ILE A 182 13.13 -2.59 -17.31
C ILE A 182 13.04 -1.12 -16.88
N LYS A 183 13.63 -0.18 -17.64
CA LYS A 183 13.50 1.26 -17.42
C LYS A 183 12.04 1.70 -17.54
N GLU A 184 11.38 1.35 -18.65
CA GLU A 184 9.98 1.69 -18.89
C GLU A 184 9.07 1.05 -17.84
N THR A 185 9.34 -0.21 -17.49
CA THR A 185 8.60 -0.94 -16.47
C THR A 185 8.74 -0.30 -15.08
N ALA A 186 9.96 0.14 -14.71
CA ALA A 186 10.20 0.84 -13.46
C ALA A 186 9.43 2.17 -13.40
N MET A 187 9.49 2.98 -14.47
CA MET A 187 8.75 4.24 -14.56
C MET A 187 7.23 4.04 -14.38
N LYS A 188 6.68 2.94 -14.90
CA LYS A 188 5.27 2.60 -14.76
C LYS A 188 4.92 2.12 -13.35
N ASN A 189 5.59 1.09 -12.84
CA ASN A 189 5.19 0.39 -11.61
C ASN A 189 5.60 1.17 -10.35
N MET A 190 6.71 1.90 -10.42
CA MET A 190 7.28 2.65 -9.30
C MET A 190 7.00 4.16 -9.38
N LYS A 191 6.03 4.60 -10.20
CA LYS A 191 5.72 6.03 -10.42
C LYS A 191 5.56 6.86 -9.13
N ASN A 192 5.01 6.26 -8.07
CA ASN A 192 4.77 6.92 -6.79
C ASN A 192 5.87 6.62 -5.74
N SER A 193 6.93 5.89 -6.12
CA SER A 193 8.01 5.49 -5.22
C SER A 193 9.12 6.53 -5.21
N PRO A 194 9.57 7.01 -4.03
CA PRO A 194 10.71 7.92 -3.95
C PRO A 194 12.03 7.27 -4.37
N LEU A 195 12.07 5.94 -4.53
CA LEU A 195 13.25 5.18 -4.93
C LEU A 195 13.39 5.00 -6.44
N LEU A 196 12.44 5.50 -7.23
CA LEU A 196 12.48 5.41 -8.70
C LEU A 196 13.76 6.06 -9.26
N GLU A 197 14.09 7.28 -8.84
CA GLU A 197 15.31 7.99 -9.29
C GLU A 197 16.58 7.18 -9.02
N LYS A 198 16.63 6.49 -7.86
CA LYS A 198 17.76 5.60 -7.52
C LYS A 198 17.86 4.41 -8.48
N VAL A 199 16.73 3.85 -8.92
CA VAL A 199 16.73 2.74 -9.89
C VAL A 199 17.15 3.25 -11.27
N LEU A 200 16.65 4.40 -11.70
CA LEU A 200 16.96 4.98 -13.01
C LEU A 200 18.43 5.38 -13.14
N SER A 201 19.06 5.88 -12.07
CA SER A 201 20.50 6.20 -12.09
C SER A 201 21.41 4.98 -12.21
N GLN A 202 20.90 3.77 -11.94
CA GLN A 202 21.65 2.54 -12.20
C GLN A 202 21.53 2.06 -13.64
N LEU A 203 20.66 2.67 -14.45
CA LEU A 203 20.46 2.34 -15.87
C LEU A 203 21.22 3.26 -16.82
N SER A 204 21.70 4.41 -16.32
CA SER A 204 22.58 5.33 -17.05
C SER A 204 24.01 4.83 -17.18
#